data_AF-A0A2U2EDA1-F1
#
_entry.id   AF-A0A2U2EDA1-F1
#
_cell.length_a   1.000
_cell.length_b   1.000
_cell.length_c   1.000
_cell.angle_alpha   90.00
_cell.angle_beta   90.00
_cell.angle_gamma   90.00
#
_symmetry.space_group_name_H-M   'P 1'
#
loop_
_entity.id
_entity.type
_entity.pdbx_description
1 polymer ?
#
loop_
_entity_poly.entity_id
_entity_poly.type
_entity_poly.pdbx_seq_one_letter_code
_entity_poly.pdbx_strand_id
1 'polypeptide(L)'
;MWLSYHIPCFYLNRGSICACFNKDFKAELLKGLEKEGVTYIKLETVKVKMGDDFVDEEILSFYTDDTNADDKLQTFLDIFDNAVVKYESDLKQGNYFFEFDGCMLYTHSSVVTTRKPSRIKPVIRKLEELWRKYPDLRLGQLLIDCAGDKDLFNLEDDELLEAMERFGDNL
;
A
#
# COMPACT_ATOMS: atom_id res chain seq x y z
N MET A 1 -5.47 -13.60 -10.78
CA MET A 1 -4.28 -12.89 -10.29
C MET A 1 -3.65 -13.71 -9.17
N TRP A 2 -2.34 -13.96 -9.24
CA TRP A 2 -1.61 -14.70 -8.21
C TRP A 2 -0.66 -13.76 -7.45
N LEU A 3 -0.79 -13.73 -6.12
CA LEU A 3 0.04 -12.89 -5.25
C LEU A 3 0.63 -13.71 -4.11
N SER A 4 1.88 -13.46 -3.76
CA SER A 4 2.56 -14.11 -2.63
C SER A 4 3.20 -13.07 -1.72
N TYR A 5 2.96 -13.15 -0.41
CA TYR A 5 3.63 -12.34 0.59
C TYR A 5 4.74 -13.12 1.28
N HIS A 6 5.91 -12.49 1.43
CA HIS A 6 6.95 -12.99 2.31
C HIS A 6 6.63 -12.54 3.74
N ILE A 7 6.27 -13.49 4.60
CA ILE A 7 5.94 -13.19 5.99
C ILE A 7 7.23 -12.92 6.75
N PRO A 8 7.34 -11.79 7.46
CA PRO A 8 8.52 -11.48 8.26
C PRO A 8 8.74 -12.52 9.35
N CYS A 9 9.76 -13.35 9.18
CA CYS A 9 10.18 -14.34 10.18
C CYS A 9 11.51 -13.97 10.84
N PHE A 10 12.43 -13.39 10.07
CA PHE A 10 13.79 -13.05 10.49
C PHE A 10 14.23 -11.68 9.98
N TYR A 11 15.17 -11.05 10.66
CA TYR A 11 15.80 -9.81 10.20
C TYR A 11 17.30 -9.82 10.50
N LEU A 12 18.07 -9.05 9.73
CA LEU A 12 19.49 -8.84 9.96
C LEU A 12 19.72 -7.66 10.91
N ASN A 13 20.45 -7.91 12.00
CA ASN A 13 20.89 -6.89 12.94
C ASN A 13 22.39 -6.99 13.16
N ARG A 14 23.15 -6.00 12.69
CA ARG A 14 24.62 -5.93 12.85
C ARG A 14 25.33 -7.24 12.47
N GLY A 15 24.91 -7.85 11.37
CA GLY A 15 25.47 -9.11 10.86
C GLY A 15 24.96 -10.39 11.55
N SER A 16 24.07 -10.27 12.53
CA SER A 16 23.39 -11.42 13.16
C SER A 16 21.97 -11.58 12.64
N ILE A 17 21.53 -12.81 12.46
CA ILE A 17 20.15 -13.15 12.12
C ILE A 17 19.33 -13.22 13.41
N CYS A 18 18.23 -12.48 13.46
CA CYS A 18 17.34 -12.39 14.61
C CYS A 18 15.93 -12.78 14.19
N ALA A 19 15.22 -13.57 15.01
CA ALA A 19 13.80 -13.87 14.75
C ALA A 19 12.91 -12.67 15.07
N CYS A 20 11.92 -12.41 14.22
CA CYS A 20 10.89 -11.37 14.39
C CYS A 20 9.47 -11.86 14.06
N PHE A 21 9.27 -13.17 13.93
CA PHE A 21 7.96 -13.74 13.61
C PHE A 21 6.87 -13.28 14.58
N ASN A 22 5.81 -12.68 14.03
CA ASN A 22 4.66 -12.19 14.77
C ASN A 22 3.38 -12.93 14.36
N LYS A 23 2.78 -13.66 15.32
CA LYS A 23 1.55 -14.45 15.08
C LYS A 23 0.33 -13.57 14.81
N ASP A 24 0.24 -12.42 15.46
CA ASP A 24 -0.89 -11.51 15.33
C ASP A 24 -0.85 -10.79 13.98
N PHE A 25 0.35 -10.42 13.50
CA PHE A 25 0.56 -9.92 12.15
C PHE A 25 -0.01 -10.89 11.10
N LYS A 26 0.37 -12.17 11.17
CA LYS A 26 -0.11 -13.20 10.23
C LYS A 26 -1.63 -13.37 10.32
N ALA A 27 -2.20 -13.40 11.53
CA ALA A 27 -3.63 -13.57 11.73
C ALA A 27 -4.43 -12.40 11.15
N GLU A 28 -3.97 -11.16 11.32
CA GLU A 28 -4.64 -9.99 10.74
C GLU A 28 -4.53 -9.92 9.23
N LEU A 29 -3.37 -10.29 8.67
CA LEU A 29 -3.18 -10.37 7.23
C LEU A 29 -4.19 -11.35 6.61
N LEU A 30 -4.29 -12.57 7.17
CA LEU A 30 -5.27 -13.58 6.72
C LEU A 30 -6.71 -13.05 6.80
N LYS A 31 -7.07 -12.46 7.94
CA LYS A 31 -8.41 -11.89 8.16
C LYS A 31 -8.75 -10.78 7.17
N GLY A 32 -7.75 -9.94 6.82
CA GLY A 32 -7.90 -8.90 5.81
C GLY A 32 -8.18 -9.47 4.42
N LEU A 33 -7.41 -10.48 4.01
CA LEU A 33 -7.59 -11.18 2.73
C LEU A 33 -8.95 -11.88 2.64
N GLU A 34 -9.36 -12.58 3.69
CA GLU A 34 -10.66 -13.26 3.76
C GLU A 34 -11.82 -12.27 3.61
N LYS A 35 -11.73 -11.09 4.23
CA LYS A 35 -12.73 -10.02 4.11
C LYS A 35 -12.88 -9.53 2.67
N GLU A 36 -11.81 -9.57 1.89
CA GLU A 36 -11.79 -9.17 0.48
C GLU A 36 -12.19 -10.29 -0.48
N GLY A 37 -12.65 -11.44 0.04
CA GLY A 37 -13.17 -12.54 -0.75
C GLY A 37 -12.11 -13.54 -1.21
N VAL A 38 -10.89 -13.48 -0.66
CA VAL A 38 -9.87 -14.50 -0.95
C VAL A 38 -10.28 -15.81 -0.29
N THR A 39 -10.55 -16.84 -1.09
CA THR A 39 -11.02 -18.15 -0.62
C THR A 39 -9.96 -19.24 -0.70
N TYR A 40 -8.91 -19.02 -1.49
CA TYR A 40 -7.80 -19.95 -1.64
C TYR A 40 -6.49 -19.29 -1.20
N ILE A 41 -5.94 -19.79 -0.09
CA ILE A 41 -4.67 -19.36 0.49
C ILE A 41 -3.78 -20.59 0.69
N LYS A 42 -2.55 -20.50 0.23
CA LYS A 42 -1.49 -21.49 0.36
C LYS A 42 -0.38 -20.92 1.23
N LEU A 43 -0.05 -21.60 2.32
CA LEU A 43 1.12 -21.28 3.14
C LEU A 43 2.22 -22.30 2.90
N GLU A 44 3.43 -21.82 2.67
CA GLU A 44 4.62 -22.63 2.46
C GLU A 44 5.76 -22.13 3.34
N THR A 45 6.60 -23.06 3.81
CA THR A 45 7.86 -22.72 4.44
C THR A 45 8.98 -22.94 3.42
N VAL A 46 9.79 -21.91 3.20
CA VAL A 46 10.88 -21.93 2.22
C VAL A 46 12.20 -21.61 2.89
N LYS A 47 13.27 -22.22 2.38
CA LYS A 47 14.63 -21.90 2.80
C LYS A 47 15.14 -20.68 2.03
N VAL A 48 15.45 -19.62 2.74
CA VAL A 48 15.99 -18.37 2.19
C VAL A 48 17.41 -18.17 2.71
N LYS A 49 18.32 -17.76 1.82
CA LYS A 49 19.67 -17.36 2.22
C LYS A 49 19.62 -15.94 2.77
N MET A 50 19.97 -15.76 4.04
CA MET A 50 20.03 -14.46 4.71
C MET A 50 21.42 -14.27 5.31
N GLY A 51 22.20 -13.33 4.76
CA GLY A 51 23.62 -13.24 5.06
C GLY A 51 24.36 -14.54 4.73
N ASP A 52 25.08 -15.09 5.70
CA ASP A 52 25.88 -16.31 5.52
C ASP A 52 25.10 -17.61 5.79
N ASP A 53 23.92 -17.54 6.41
CA ASP A 53 23.12 -18.71 6.78
C ASP A 53 21.85 -18.88 5.92
N PHE A 54 21.16 -20.00 6.14
CA PHE A 54 19.83 -20.27 5.63
C PHE A 54 18.80 -20.26 6.76
N VAL A 55 17.69 -19.55 6.53
CA VAL A 55 16.56 -19.48 7.45
C VAL A 55 15.29 -19.99 6.79
N ASP A 56 14.34 -20.44 7.60
CA ASP A 56 13.04 -20.91 7.13
C ASP A 56 12.02 -19.76 7.17
N GLU A 57 11.74 -19.12 6.04
CA GLU A 57 10.70 -18.08 5.94
C GLU A 57 9.34 -18.68 5.54
N GLU A 58 8.25 -18.01 5.93
CA GLU A 58 6.91 -18.36 5.47
C GLU A 58 6.52 -17.50 4.25
N ILE A 59 6.03 -18.16 3.20
CA ILE A 59 5.38 -17.50 2.06
C ILE A 59 3.88 -17.78 2.12
N LEU A 60 3.08 -16.72 2.04
CA LEU A 60 1.63 -16.77 1.94
C LEU A 60 1.23 -16.42 0.52
N SER A 61 0.86 -17.41 -0.28
CA SER A 61 0.38 -17.25 -1.65
C SER A 61 -1.14 -17.36 -1.72
N PHE A 62 -1.78 -16.56 -2.56
CA PHE A 62 -3.22 -16.63 -2.74
C PHE A 62 -3.62 -16.23 -4.17
N TYR A 63 -4.82 -16.66 -4.54
CA TYR A 63 -5.40 -16.41 -5.85
C TYR A 63 -6.72 -15.66 -5.73
N THR A 64 -6.95 -14.74 -6.66
CA THR A 64 -8.27 -14.17 -6.92
C THR A 64 -8.61 -14.26 -8.41
N ASP A 65 -9.88 -14.56 -8.70
CA ASP A 65 -10.49 -14.58 -10.02
C ASP A 65 -11.22 -13.26 -10.34
N ASP A 66 -11.05 -12.22 -9.52
CA ASP A 66 -11.70 -10.93 -9.71
C ASP A 66 -11.31 -10.30 -11.07
N THR A 67 -12.33 -9.84 -11.80
CA THR A 67 -12.22 -9.21 -13.11
C THR A 67 -11.57 -7.82 -13.06
N ASN A 68 -11.53 -7.17 -11.89
CA ASN A 68 -10.88 -5.87 -11.69
C ASN A 68 -9.55 -6.06 -10.94
N ALA A 69 -8.56 -6.59 -11.66
CA ALA A 69 -7.27 -6.96 -11.10
C ALA A 69 -6.51 -5.78 -10.46
N ASP A 70 -6.56 -4.59 -11.06
CA ASP A 70 -5.81 -3.43 -10.58
C ASP A 70 -6.35 -2.88 -9.25
N ASP A 71 -7.68 -2.68 -9.12
CA ASP A 71 -8.28 -2.23 -7.85
C ASP A 71 -8.08 -3.27 -6.74
N LYS A 72 -8.17 -4.56 -7.06
CA LYS A 72 -7.94 -5.63 -6.08
C LYS A 72 -6.49 -5.75 -5.68
N LEU A 73 -5.56 -5.61 -6.63
CA LEU A 73 -4.13 -5.59 -6.33
C LEU A 73 -3.82 -4.49 -5.32
N GLN A 74 -4.28 -3.26 -5.57
CA GLN A 74 -4.06 -2.16 -4.62
C GLN A 74 -4.68 -2.44 -3.25
N THR A 75 -5.87 -3.02 -3.20
CA THR A 75 -6.53 -3.39 -1.94
C THR A 75 -5.71 -4.41 -1.16
N PHE A 76 -5.14 -5.41 -1.83
CA PHE A 76 -4.29 -6.42 -1.19
C PHE A 76 -2.97 -5.82 -0.69
N LEU A 77 -2.33 -4.96 -1.49
CA LEU A 77 -1.15 -4.22 -1.06
C LEU A 77 -1.44 -3.37 0.18
N ASP A 78 -2.57 -2.67 0.21
CA ASP A 78 -2.99 -1.86 1.35
C ASP A 78 -3.22 -2.72 2.61
N ILE A 79 -3.75 -3.94 2.49
CA ILE A 79 -3.90 -4.86 3.64
C ILE A 79 -2.53 -5.20 4.23
N PHE A 80 -1.56 -5.54 3.38
CA PHE A 80 -0.21 -5.89 3.81
C PHE A 80 0.49 -4.69 4.45
N ASP A 81 0.47 -3.53 3.79
CA ASP A 81 1.09 -2.30 4.29
C ASP A 81 0.50 -1.86 5.63
N ASN A 82 -0.82 -1.94 5.80
CA ASN A 82 -1.47 -1.61 7.07
C ASN A 82 -1.04 -2.55 8.20
N ALA A 83 -0.87 -3.85 7.91
CA ALA A 83 -0.36 -4.81 8.88
C ALA A 83 1.11 -4.51 9.22
N VAL A 84 1.95 -4.20 8.23
CA VAL A 84 3.37 -3.86 8.45
C VAL A 84 3.48 -2.62 9.33
N VAL A 85 2.75 -1.54 9.02
CA VAL A 85 2.76 -0.30 9.81
C VAL A 85 2.33 -0.56 11.25
N LYS A 86 1.30 -1.39 11.45
CA LYS A 86 0.80 -1.70 12.79
C LYS A 86 1.80 -2.48 13.63
N TYR A 87 2.54 -3.40 13.02
CA TYR A 87 3.47 -4.30 13.72
C TYR A 87 4.94 -3.92 13.52
N GLU A 88 5.25 -2.74 12.97
CA GLU A 88 6.60 -2.33 12.56
C GLU A 88 7.63 -2.48 13.69
N SER A 89 7.26 -2.13 14.93
CA SER A 89 8.13 -2.26 16.11
C SER A 89 8.55 -3.70 16.42
N ASP A 90 7.71 -4.66 16.07
CA ASP A 90 7.92 -6.08 16.31
C ASP A 90 8.69 -6.73 15.14
N LEU A 91 8.35 -6.35 13.90
CA LEU A 91 8.91 -6.94 12.69
C LEU A 91 10.37 -6.52 12.48
N LYS A 92 10.74 -5.28 12.84
CA LYS A 92 12.14 -4.77 12.80
C LYS A 92 12.84 -4.95 11.45
N GLN A 93 12.07 -5.09 10.37
CA GLN A 93 12.58 -5.21 9.01
C GLN A 93 12.53 -3.86 8.31
N GLY A 94 13.60 -3.56 7.58
CA GLY A 94 13.69 -2.36 6.75
C GLY A 94 12.99 -2.51 5.39
N ASN A 95 12.72 -3.74 4.96
CA ASN A 95 12.36 -4.10 3.60
C ASN A 95 11.38 -5.28 3.64
N TYR A 96 10.32 -5.22 2.83
CA TYR A 96 9.35 -6.32 2.69
C TYR A 96 9.22 -6.73 1.22
N PHE A 97 8.86 -7.99 0.98
CA PHE A 97 8.86 -8.58 -0.35
C PHE A 97 7.53 -9.26 -0.63
N PHE A 98 7.07 -9.13 -1.88
CA PHE A 98 5.94 -9.87 -2.39
C PHE A 98 6.21 -10.29 -3.83
N GLU A 99 5.52 -11.31 -4.29
CA GLU A 99 5.59 -11.79 -5.67
C GLU A 99 4.23 -11.60 -6.33
N PHE A 100 4.24 -11.01 -7.52
CA PHE A 100 3.06 -10.83 -8.36
C PHE A 100 3.31 -11.45 -9.72
N ASP A 101 2.50 -12.45 -10.08
CA ASP A 101 2.61 -13.18 -11.36
C ASP A 101 4.07 -13.58 -11.71
N GLY A 102 4.83 -14.09 -10.73
CA GLY A 102 6.21 -14.54 -10.90
C GLY A 102 7.27 -13.43 -10.85
N CYS A 103 6.86 -12.17 -10.72
CA CYS A 103 7.76 -11.04 -10.54
C CYS A 103 7.91 -10.73 -9.05
N MET A 104 9.13 -10.84 -8.53
CA MET A 104 9.46 -10.34 -7.19
C MET A 104 9.39 -8.82 -7.21
N LEU A 105 8.47 -8.28 -6.41
CA LEU A 105 8.25 -6.87 -6.23
C LEU A 105 8.56 -6.48 -4.79
N TYR A 106 9.05 -5.26 -4.64
CA TYR A 106 9.41 -4.68 -3.36
C TYR A 106 8.24 -3.82 -2.86
N THR A 107 7.74 -4.11 -1.66
CA THR A 107 6.91 -3.15 -0.93
C THR A 107 7.61 -2.76 0.34
N HIS A 108 7.58 -1.47 0.63
CA HIS A 108 7.86 -0.93 1.94
C HIS A 108 9.35 -0.95 2.36
N SER A 109 10.00 0.19 2.11
CA SER A 109 11.15 0.61 2.91
C SER A 109 10.59 1.18 4.20
N SER A 110 10.89 0.59 5.35
CA SER A 110 10.75 1.25 6.66
C SER A 110 11.77 2.40 6.71
N VAL A 111 11.39 3.46 6.01
CA VAL A 111 11.83 4.83 6.22
C VAL A 111 10.52 5.58 6.14
N VAL A 112 10.04 6.01 7.32
CA VAL A 112 9.05 7.06 7.53
C VAL A 112 8.92 7.93 6.27
N THR A 113 7.71 8.01 5.68
CA THR A 113 7.22 8.92 4.61
C THR A 113 6.66 8.32 3.29
N THR A 114 6.23 7.06 3.21
CA THR A 114 5.36 6.69 2.06
C THR A 114 3.93 7.21 2.27
N ARG A 115 3.69 8.35 1.63
CA ARG A 115 2.40 8.94 1.28
C ARG A 115 1.31 7.86 0.98
N LYS A 116 0.28 7.74 1.84
CA LYS A 116 -0.73 6.65 1.81
C LYS A 116 -1.48 6.58 0.46
N PRO A 117 -1.48 5.44 -0.28
CA PRO A 117 -2.19 5.32 -1.56
C PRO A 117 -3.69 5.66 -1.48
N SER A 118 -4.32 5.36 -0.33
CA SER A 118 -5.74 5.64 -0.06
C SER A 118 -6.15 7.11 -0.23
N ARG A 119 -5.20 8.06 -0.24
CA ARG A 119 -5.48 9.49 -0.47
C ARG A 119 -5.75 9.85 -1.94
N ILE A 120 -5.31 9.01 -2.89
CA ILE A 120 -5.39 9.30 -4.33
C ILE A 120 -6.85 9.29 -4.79
N LYS A 121 -7.61 8.27 -4.39
CA LYS A 121 -8.98 8.04 -4.87
C LYS A 121 -9.95 9.18 -4.49
N PRO A 122 -9.94 9.72 -3.26
CA PRO A 122 -10.72 10.90 -2.91
C PRO A 122 -10.38 12.13 -3.77
N VAL A 123 -9.09 12.44 -3.96
CA VAL A 123 -8.63 13.59 -4.76
C VAL A 123 -9.10 13.48 -6.21
N ILE A 124 -8.89 12.32 -6.85
CA ILE A 124 -9.32 12.10 -8.25
C ILE A 124 -10.83 12.25 -8.41
N ARG A 125 -11.62 11.67 -7.49
CA ARG A 125 -13.09 11.78 -7.55
C ARG A 125 -13.56 13.23 -7.49
N LYS A 126 -13.04 14.00 -6.54
CA LYS A 126 -13.42 15.40 -6.38
C LYS A 126 -12.98 16.25 -7.58
N LEU A 127 -11.79 15.99 -8.09
CA LEU A 127 -11.25 16.65 -9.27
C LEU A 127 -12.10 16.35 -10.51
N GLU A 128 -12.53 15.11 -10.71
CA GLU A 128 -13.42 14.72 -11.79
C GLU A 128 -14.78 15.44 -11.69
N GLU A 129 -15.40 15.43 -10.51
CA GLU A 129 -16.67 16.13 -10.25
C GLU A 129 -16.57 17.61 -10.61
N LEU A 130 -15.51 18.27 -10.15
CA LEU A 130 -15.31 19.71 -10.34
C LEU A 130 -15.01 20.04 -11.81
N TRP A 131 -14.20 19.22 -12.48
CA TRP A 131 -13.83 19.46 -13.88
C TRP A 131 -15.01 19.22 -14.83
N ARG A 132 -15.91 18.28 -14.51
CA ARG A 132 -17.19 18.13 -15.21
C ARG A 132 -18.11 19.33 -15.00
N LYS A 133 -18.09 19.97 -13.83
CA LYS A 133 -18.86 21.19 -13.53
C LYS A 133 -18.33 22.39 -14.31
N TYR A 134 -17.02 22.48 -14.51
CA TYR A 134 -16.34 23.59 -15.20
C TYR A 134 -15.47 23.11 -16.37
N PRO A 135 -16.08 22.60 -17.46
CA PRO A 135 -15.35 21.95 -18.56
C PRO A 135 -14.48 22.91 -19.39
N ASP A 136 -14.75 24.22 -19.31
CA ASP A 136 -14.00 25.24 -20.05
C ASP A 136 -12.60 25.49 -19.46
N LEU A 137 -12.39 25.14 -18.19
CA LEU A 137 -11.08 25.24 -17.55
C LEU A 137 -10.21 24.05 -17.96
N ARG A 138 -8.97 24.32 -18.37
CA ARG A 138 -7.96 23.27 -18.52
C ARG A 138 -7.59 22.75 -17.14
N LEU A 139 -7.28 21.45 -17.03
CA LEU A 139 -6.97 20.82 -15.74
C LEU A 139 -5.96 21.60 -14.88
N GLY A 140 -4.83 22.01 -15.48
CA GLY A 140 -3.82 22.77 -14.76
C GLY A 140 -4.32 24.13 -14.27
N GLN A 141 -5.20 24.79 -15.02
CA GLN A 141 -5.80 26.06 -14.61
C GLN A 141 -6.81 25.85 -13.49
N LEU A 142 -7.66 24.82 -13.57
CA LEU A 142 -8.59 24.45 -12.50
C LEU A 142 -7.85 24.22 -11.16
N LEU A 143 -6.72 23.50 -11.19
CA LEU A 143 -5.92 23.24 -10.00
C LEU A 143 -5.30 24.52 -9.41
N ILE A 144 -4.80 25.43 -10.27
CA ILE A 144 -4.26 26.72 -9.84
C ILE A 144 -5.36 27.59 -9.24
N ASP A 145 -6.53 27.65 -9.88
CA ASP A 145 -7.67 28.44 -9.42
C ASP A 145 -8.20 27.91 -8.07
N CYS A 146 -8.18 26.60 -7.85
CA CYS A 146 -8.50 26.00 -6.56
C CYS A 146 -7.45 26.35 -5.50
N ALA A 147 -6.15 26.23 -5.83
CA ALA A 147 -5.06 26.52 -4.89
C ALA A 147 -5.02 27.99 -4.45
N GLY A 148 -5.50 28.91 -5.30
CA GLY A 148 -5.58 30.32 -4.99
C GLY A 148 -4.20 30.96 -4.86
N ASP A 149 -3.90 31.51 -3.69
CA ASP A 149 -2.60 32.11 -3.36
C ASP A 149 -1.57 31.10 -2.83
N LYS A 150 -1.99 29.85 -2.56
CA LYS A 150 -1.08 28.79 -2.11
C LYS A 150 -0.26 28.25 -3.29
N ASP A 151 0.99 27.90 -3.00
CA ASP A 151 1.85 27.20 -3.96
C ASP A 151 1.36 25.76 -4.13
N LEU A 152 0.86 25.46 -5.33
CA LEU A 152 0.34 24.14 -5.70
C LEU A 152 1.36 23.02 -5.47
N PHE A 153 2.67 23.30 -5.60
CA PHE A 153 3.72 22.29 -5.40
C PHE A 153 3.92 21.90 -3.93
N ASN A 154 3.51 22.77 -3.00
CA ASN A 154 3.64 22.58 -1.56
C ASN A 154 2.30 22.26 -0.88
N LEU A 155 1.24 22.06 -1.67
CA LEU A 155 -0.08 21.75 -1.16
C LEU A 155 -0.20 20.24 -0.87
N GLU A 156 -0.62 19.89 0.34
CA GLU A 156 -0.92 18.49 0.68
C GLU A 156 -2.31 18.06 0.12
N ASP A 157 -2.54 16.76 0.00
CA ASP A 157 -3.73 16.22 -0.69
C ASP A 157 -5.06 16.57 0.00
N ASP A 158 -5.05 16.65 1.34
CA ASP A 158 -6.20 17.07 2.16
C ASP A 158 -6.48 18.56 2.01
N GLU A 159 -5.44 19.39 1.99
CA GLU A 159 -5.57 20.81 1.70
C GLU A 159 -6.10 21.08 0.28
N LEU A 160 -5.67 20.27 -0.70
CA LEU A 160 -6.18 20.33 -2.07
C LEU A 160 -7.66 19.95 -2.13
N LEU A 161 -8.07 18.92 -1.40
CA LEU A 161 -9.48 18.53 -1.29
C LEU A 161 -10.35 19.65 -0.72
N GLU A 162 -9.93 20.25 0.39
CA GLU A 162 -10.65 21.39 0.98
C GLU A 162 -10.71 22.59 0.01
N ALA A 163 -9.62 22.86 -0.70
CA ALA A 163 -9.56 23.93 -1.68
C ALA A 163 -10.57 23.73 -2.83
N MET A 164 -10.64 22.50 -3.36
CA MET A 164 -11.62 22.12 -4.39
C MET A 164 -13.08 22.20 -3.89
N GLU A 165 -13.33 21.88 -2.61
CA GLU A 165 -14.65 22.07 -2.00
C GLU A 165 -15.05 23.54 -1.93
N ARG A 166 -14.16 24.39 -1.39
CA ARG A 166 -14.41 25.83 -1.30
C ARG A 166 -14.60 26.48 -2.67
N PHE A 167 -13.83 26.07 -3.67
CA PHE A 167 -13.99 26.57 -5.04
C PHE A 167 -15.35 26.18 -5.64
N GLY A 168 -15.83 24.97 -5.35
CA GLY A 168 -17.14 24.49 -5.77
C GLY A 168 -18.32 25.28 -5.20
N ASP A 169 -18.16 25.83 -3.98
CA ASP A 169 -19.19 26.56 -3.22
C ASP A 169 -19.20 28.08 -3.47
N ASN A 170 -18.07 28.66 -3.88
CA ASN A 170 -17.89 30.11 -4.04
C ASN A 170 -18.15 30.65 -5.46
N LEU A 171 -18.73 29.85 -6.35
CA LEU A 171 -19.08 30.18 -7.74
C LEU A 171 -20.55 29.83 -8.00
#